data_AF-A0A2S2QQX3-F1
#
_entry.id   AF-A0A2S2QQX3-F1
#
_cell.length_a   1.000
_cell.length_b   1.000
_cell.length_c   1.000
_cell.angle_alpha   90.00
_cell.angle_beta   90.00
_cell.angle_gamma   90.00
#
_symmetry.space_group_name_H-M   'P 1'
#
loop_
_entity.id
_entity.type
_entity.pdbx_description
1 polymer ?
#
loop_
_entity_poly.entity_id
_entity_poly.type
_entity_poly.pdbx_seq_one_letter_code
_entity_poly.pdbx_strand_id
1 'polypeptide(L)'
;KRSQISLVIRYIDEITIREDFVAFIDAFDEVQLIQLRSSTNKLSDDEEVNIDSSFENYESCKNVEEISITGKMLEQIVLNQLRKMGLNLNKYVGIGTDGCSVMTSEICGAVAEIIKSSPNVRRCPCYNHSLNISISKSSKVQSIRNLVGIIKEVVGSKTYSYFEEVCWPSANRTMRNEMG
;
A
#
# COMPACT_ATOMS: atom_id res chain seq x y z
N LYS A 1 0.76 -10.28 6.65
CA LYS A 1 0.17 -9.71 5.41
C LYS A 1 0.41 -8.20 5.50
N ARG A 2 1.21 -7.59 4.62
CA ARG A 2 1.43 -6.13 4.68
C ARG A 2 0.15 -5.43 4.25
N SER A 3 -0.27 -4.42 5.00
CA SER A 3 -1.51 -3.67 4.73
C SER A 3 -1.22 -2.57 3.72
N GLN A 4 -1.66 -2.77 2.48
CA GLN A 4 -1.58 -1.75 1.43
C GLN A 4 -2.87 -0.96 1.35
N ILE A 5 -2.75 0.35 1.24
CA ILE A 5 -3.85 1.28 1.04
C ILE A 5 -3.87 1.69 -0.42
N SER A 6 -5.02 1.53 -1.08
CA SER A 6 -5.25 2.10 -2.41
C SER A 6 -5.77 3.52 -2.23
N LEU A 7 -4.94 4.52 -2.53
CA LEU A 7 -5.35 5.92 -2.51
C LEU A 7 -6.10 6.26 -3.79
N VAL A 8 -7.37 6.62 -3.66
CA VAL A 8 -8.20 7.17 -4.73
C VAL A 8 -8.68 8.52 -4.25
N ILE A 9 -8.64 9.53 -5.12
CA ILE A 9 -9.08 10.90 -4.81
C ILE A 9 -10.28 11.26 -5.65
N ARG A 10 -11.27 11.92 -5.04
CA ARG A 10 -12.38 12.56 -5.74
C ARG A 10 -12.17 14.07 -5.73
N TYR A 11 -12.31 14.72 -6.87
CA TYR A 11 -12.19 16.18 -7.00
C TYR A 11 -13.12 16.73 -8.07
N ILE A 12 -13.29 18.04 -8.06
CA ILE A 12 -14.03 18.77 -9.09
C ILE A 12 -13.03 19.29 -10.11
N ASP A 13 -13.20 18.86 -11.35
CA ASP A 13 -12.43 19.30 -12.51
C ASP A 13 -13.36 20.11 -13.41
N GLU A 14 -13.17 21.44 -13.37
CA GLU A 14 -14.03 22.46 -13.98
C GLU A 14 -15.49 22.40 -13.51
N ILE A 15 -16.27 21.47 -14.07
CA ILE A 15 -17.69 21.21 -13.78
C ILE A 15 -17.99 19.72 -13.60
N THR A 16 -16.99 18.86 -13.73
CA THR A 16 -17.13 17.40 -13.64
C THR A 16 -16.55 16.86 -12.35
N ILE A 17 -17.21 15.87 -11.76
CA ILE A 17 -16.66 15.14 -10.61
C ILE A 17 -15.81 14.01 -11.16
N ARG A 18 -14.52 14.02 -10.83
CA ARG A 18 -13.57 12.97 -11.22
C ARG A 18 -13.10 12.17 -10.03
N GLU A 19 -12.80 10.92 -10.29
CA GLU A 19 -12.21 9.98 -9.33
C GLU A 19 -11.02 9.28 -9.97
N ASP A 20 -9.84 9.52 -9.43
CA ASP A 20 -8.61 8.97 -9.98
C ASP A 20 -7.88 8.14 -8.92
N PHE A 21 -7.40 6.97 -9.34
CA PHE A 21 -6.43 6.22 -8.58
C PHE A 21 -5.09 6.95 -8.60
N VAL A 22 -4.49 7.11 -7.42
CA VAL A 22 -3.24 7.83 -7.25
C VAL A 22 -2.08 6.86 -7.07
N ALA A 23 -2.13 6.05 -6.02
CA ALA A 23 -1.05 5.14 -5.66
C ALA A 23 -1.51 4.04 -4.71
N PHE A 24 -0.72 2.97 -4.65
CA PHE A 24 -0.71 2.06 -3.51
C PHE A 24 0.31 2.58 -2.48
N ILE A 25 -0.11 2.64 -1.23
CA ILE A 25 0.72 3.08 -0.11
C ILE A 25 0.88 1.89 0.84
N ASP A 26 2.12 1.52 1.17
CA ASP A 26 2.38 0.57 2.25
C ASP A 26 2.24 1.31 3.59
N ALA A 27 1.14 1.04 4.29
CA ALA A 27 0.87 1.71 5.56
C ALA A 27 1.87 1.28 6.64
N PHE A 28 2.43 0.08 6.56
CA PHE A 28 3.31 -0.44 7.59
C PHE A 28 4.68 0.25 7.54
N ASP A 29 5.28 0.35 6.35
CA ASP A 29 6.56 1.04 6.15
C ASP A 29 6.44 2.54 6.52
N GLU A 30 5.33 3.20 6.14
CA GLU A 30 5.10 4.61 6.49
C GLU A 30 4.88 4.83 7.98
N VAL A 31 4.21 3.91 8.68
CA VAL A 31 4.07 3.97 10.14
C VAL A 31 5.44 3.84 10.82
N GLN A 32 6.28 2.90 10.38
CA GLN A 32 7.62 2.75 10.92
C GLN A 32 8.45 4.02 10.73
N LEU A 33 8.37 4.65 9.56
CA LEU A 33 9.04 5.93 9.30
C LEU A 33 8.54 7.04 10.23
N ILE A 34 7.23 7.12 10.50
CA ILE A 34 6.67 8.10 11.43
C ILE A 34 7.16 7.85 12.87
N GLN A 35 7.23 6.60 13.31
CA GLN A 35 7.74 6.24 14.63
C GLN A 35 9.22 6.58 14.78
N LEU A 36 10.04 6.27 13.76
CA LEU A 36 11.46 6.62 13.72
C LEU A 36 11.69 8.13 13.80
N ARG A 37 10.92 8.91 13.02
CA ARG A 37 10.94 10.39 13.07
C ARG A 37 10.53 10.94 14.44
N SER A 38 9.55 10.31 15.09
CA SER A 38 9.09 10.72 16.42
C SER A 38 10.13 10.44 17.51
N SER A 39 10.94 9.40 17.34
CA SER A 39 12.05 9.07 18.26
C SER A 39 13.26 9.98 18.05
N THR A 40 13.53 10.41 16.82
CA THR A 40 14.65 11.32 16.48
C THR A 40 14.35 12.78 16.81
N ASN A 41 13.12 13.26 16.58
CA ASN A 41 12.72 14.64 16.95
C ASN A 41 12.65 14.89 18.46
N LYS A 42 12.73 13.86 19.32
CA LYS A 42 12.93 14.06 20.77
C LYS A 42 14.38 14.39 21.15
N LEU A 43 15.33 14.37 20.20
CA LEU A 43 16.76 14.53 20.46
C LEU A 43 17.41 15.81 19.90
N SER A 44 16.72 16.64 19.12
CA SER A 44 17.34 17.84 18.52
C SER A 44 16.32 18.95 18.29
N ASP A 45 16.36 19.98 19.14
CA ASP A 45 15.58 21.22 18.97
C ASP A 45 16.13 22.15 17.88
N ASP A 46 17.30 21.90 17.29
CA ASP A 46 17.85 22.76 16.24
C ASP A 46 18.62 21.91 15.22
N GLU A 47 18.07 21.67 14.02
CA GLU A 47 18.77 21.62 12.71
C GLU A 47 17.87 21.03 11.60
N GLU A 48 17.92 21.65 10.41
CA GLU A 48 17.19 21.23 9.20
C GLU A 48 17.65 19.85 8.72
N VAL A 49 16.70 18.91 8.57
CA VAL A 49 17.00 17.52 8.22
C VAL A 49 17.24 17.35 6.71
N ASN A 50 18.48 17.04 6.36
CA ASN A 50 18.90 16.58 5.05
C ASN A 50 18.49 15.11 4.83
N ILE A 51 17.81 14.82 3.71
CA ILE A 51 16.93 13.65 3.50
C ILE A 51 17.67 12.32 3.21
N ASP A 52 18.99 12.36 2.99
CA ASP A 52 19.74 11.25 2.38
C ASP A 52 20.20 10.15 3.37
N SER A 53 20.23 10.41 4.69
CA SER A 53 20.78 9.46 5.69
C SER A 53 19.77 8.44 6.22
N SER A 54 18.56 8.39 5.67
CA SER A 54 17.44 7.58 6.19
C SER A 54 17.57 6.07 5.92
N PHE A 55 18.45 5.66 5.01
CA PHE A 55 18.45 4.29 4.48
C PHE A 55 19.16 3.28 5.40
N GLU A 56 20.21 3.69 6.13
CA GLU A 56 20.99 2.77 6.97
C GLU A 56 20.29 2.41 8.30
N ASN A 57 19.29 3.17 8.74
CA ASN A 57 18.54 2.91 9.97
C ASN A 57 17.31 1.98 9.80
N TYR A 58 16.99 1.58 8.56
CA TYR A 58 15.86 0.69 8.26
C TYR A 58 16.04 -0.72 8.84
N GLU A 59 17.29 -1.18 8.98
CA GLU A 59 17.61 -2.56 9.37
C GLU A 59 17.62 -2.78 10.90
N SER A 60 17.76 -1.72 11.71
CA SER A 60 17.99 -1.83 13.16
C SER A 60 16.72 -1.94 14.02
N CYS A 61 15.53 -1.73 13.44
CA CYS A 61 14.26 -1.76 14.18
C CYS A 61 13.45 -3.04 13.91
N LYS A 62 14.11 -4.20 14.01
CA LYS A 62 13.48 -5.54 13.98
C LYS A 62 12.88 -5.99 15.31
N ASN A 63 12.78 -5.10 16.31
CA ASN A 63 12.04 -5.37 17.54
C ASN A 63 10.58 -4.98 17.34
N VAL A 64 9.82 -5.88 16.73
CA VAL A 64 8.41 -5.71 16.39
C VAL A 64 7.57 -5.79 17.67
N GLU A 65 7.41 -4.67 18.37
CA GLU A 65 6.13 -4.42 19.05
C GLU A 65 5.04 -4.43 17.98
N GLU A 66 3.90 -5.04 18.28
CA GLU A 66 2.78 -5.15 17.34
C GLU A 66 2.30 -3.75 16.94
N ILE A 67 2.71 -3.30 15.75
CA ILE A 67 2.38 -1.97 15.23
C ILE A 67 0.88 -1.92 14.95
N SER A 68 0.13 -1.30 15.85
CA SER A 68 -1.30 -1.05 15.69
C SER A 68 -1.53 0.15 14.78
N ILE A 69 -2.05 -0.09 13.58
CA ILE A 69 -2.41 0.96 12.62
C ILE A 69 -3.73 1.60 13.07
N THR A 70 -3.65 2.84 13.53
CA THR A 70 -4.84 3.63 13.94
C THR A 70 -5.29 4.60 12.85
N GLY A 71 -6.54 5.04 12.88
CA GLY A 71 -7.07 5.99 11.90
C GLY A 71 -6.29 7.31 11.83
N LYS A 72 -5.79 7.81 12.97
CA LYS A 72 -4.92 9.01 13.04
C LYS A 72 -3.59 8.82 12.31
N MET A 73 -2.98 7.65 12.45
CA MET A 73 -1.73 7.36 11.74
C MET A 73 -1.98 7.32 10.23
N LEU A 74 -3.09 6.68 9.81
CA LEU A 74 -3.45 6.62 8.41
C LEU A 74 -3.81 7.99 7.81
N GLU A 75 -4.49 8.85 8.57
CA GLU A 75 -4.71 10.25 8.21
C GLU A 75 -3.37 10.94 7.91
N GLN A 76 -2.40 10.87 8.82
CA GLN A 76 -1.09 11.47 8.64
C GLN A 76 -0.36 10.93 7.41
N ILE A 77 -0.41 9.62 7.18
CA ILE A 77 0.20 8.98 6.01
C ILE A 77 -0.44 9.51 4.72
N VAL A 78 -1.77 9.54 4.64
CA VAL A 78 -2.49 10.03 3.47
C VAL A 78 -2.15 11.51 3.21
N LEU A 79 -2.20 12.35 4.23
CA LEU A 79 -1.88 13.78 4.09
C LEU A 79 -0.42 14.01 3.68
N ASN A 80 0.52 13.25 4.24
CA ASN A 80 1.93 13.32 3.85
C ASN A 80 2.13 12.91 2.39
N GLN A 81 1.44 11.86 1.93
CA GLN A 81 1.52 11.40 0.55
C GLN A 81 0.93 12.43 -0.43
N LEU A 82 -0.23 13.01 -0.11
CA LEU A 82 -0.82 14.08 -0.91
C LEU A 82 0.13 15.29 -1.00
N ARG A 83 0.76 15.68 0.12
CA ARG A 83 1.77 16.76 0.14
C ARG A 83 3.01 16.41 -0.70
N LYS A 84 3.55 15.19 -0.60
CA LYS A 84 4.68 14.72 -1.42
C LYS A 84 4.36 14.79 -2.92
N MET A 85 3.11 14.55 -3.31
CA MET A 85 2.65 14.61 -4.70
C MET A 85 2.28 16.03 -5.17
N GLY A 86 2.41 17.06 -4.32
CA GLY A 86 2.04 18.44 -4.66
C GLY A 86 0.53 18.68 -4.82
N LEU A 87 -0.28 17.79 -4.24
CA LEU A 87 -1.73 17.78 -4.38
C LEU A 87 -2.40 18.71 -3.34
N ASN A 88 -3.28 19.60 -3.80
CA ASN A 88 -3.92 20.59 -2.93
C ASN A 88 -5.14 19.99 -2.20
N LEU A 89 -5.01 19.82 -0.89
CA LEU A 89 -6.04 19.26 0.00
C LEU A 89 -7.41 19.94 -0.13
N ASN A 90 -7.44 21.24 -0.41
CA ASN A 90 -8.68 22.02 -0.51
C ASN A 90 -9.49 21.74 -1.78
N LYS A 91 -8.88 21.12 -2.80
CA LYS A 91 -9.54 20.78 -4.07
C LYS A 91 -10.19 19.39 -4.06
N TYR A 92 -9.81 18.51 -3.13
CA TYR A 92 -10.38 17.18 -3.03
C TYR A 92 -11.69 17.23 -2.26
N VAL A 93 -12.71 16.58 -2.83
CA VAL A 93 -14.03 16.40 -2.22
C VAL A 93 -14.20 14.98 -1.68
N GLY A 94 -13.24 14.09 -1.89
CA GLY A 94 -13.28 12.79 -1.25
C GLY A 94 -12.06 11.90 -1.39
N ILE A 95 -12.04 10.86 -0.56
CA ILE A 95 -10.98 9.85 -0.50
C ILE A 95 -11.62 8.46 -0.57
N GLY A 96 -11.16 7.67 -1.55
CA GLY A 96 -11.61 6.31 -1.79
C GLY A 96 -10.90 5.35 -0.88
N THR A 97 -11.67 4.65 -0.06
CA THR A 97 -11.15 3.74 0.97
C THR A 97 -11.92 2.44 0.98
N ASP A 98 -11.32 1.39 1.53
CA ASP A 98 -12.02 0.12 1.74
C ASP A 98 -13.04 0.24 2.89
N GLY A 99 -13.90 -0.76 3.03
CA GLY A 99 -14.89 -0.84 4.10
C GLY A 99 -14.32 -1.17 5.49
N CYS A 100 -13.01 -0.99 5.70
CA CYS A 100 -12.35 -1.33 6.97
C CYS A 100 -12.67 -0.28 8.05
N SER A 101 -12.99 -0.73 9.26
CA SER A 101 -13.38 0.14 10.38
C SER A 101 -12.33 1.21 10.72
N VAL A 102 -11.04 0.89 10.58
CA VAL A 102 -9.93 1.84 10.80
C VAL A 102 -9.98 3.02 9.82
N MET A 103 -10.56 2.81 8.63
CA MET A 103 -10.76 3.86 7.62
C MET A 103 -12.14 4.51 7.72
N THR A 104 -13.18 3.73 8.02
CA THR A 104 -14.58 4.16 7.88
C THR A 104 -15.23 4.67 9.17
N SER A 105 -14.63 4.40 10.33
CA SER A 105 -15.25 4.70 11.62
C SER A 105 -15.54 6.19 11.76
N GLU A 106 -16.73 6.54 12.24
CA GLU A 106 -17.17 7.92 12.41
C GLU A 106 -16.41 8.63 13.53
N ILE A 107 -15.94 7.88 14.53
CA ILE A 107 -15.31 8.44 15.74
C ILE A 107 -13.78 8.46 15.60
N CYS A 108 -13.20 7.37 15.09
CA CYS A 108 -11.74 7.15 15.06
C CYS A 108 -11.21 6.74 13.68
N GLY A 109 -12.03 6.85 12.63
CA GLY A 109 -11.64 6.46 11.29
C GLY A 109 -10.73 7.48 10.64
N ALA A 110 -9.81 7.03 9.79
CA ALA A 110 -8.90 7.91 9.06
C ALA A 110 -9.64 9.02 8.29
N VAL A 111 -10.76 8.68 7.62
CA VAL A 111 -11.53 9.67 6.87
C VAL A 111 -12.23 10.68 7.79
N ALA A 112 -12.76 10.23 8.94
CA ALA A 112 -13.36 11.13 9.91
C ALA A 112 -12.35 12.15 10.45
N GLU A 113 -11.09 11.74 10.61
CA GLU A 113 -10.03 12.63 11.06
C GLU A 113 -9.61 13.63 9.99
N ILE A 114 -9.52 13.20 8.72
CA ILE A 114 -9.29 14.11 7.60
C ILE A 114 -10.43 15.14 7.49
N ILE A 115 -11.67 14.75 7.76
CA ILE A 115 -12.83 15.66 7.71
C ILE A 115 -12.69 16.78 8.75
N LYS A 116 -12.06 16.53 9.91
CA LYS A 116 -11.84 17.56 10.94
C LYS A 116 -10.93 18.68 10.43
N SER A 117 -9.91 18.36 9.64
CA SER A 117 -8.99 19.35 9.04
C SER A 117 -9.48 19.89 7.70
N SER A 118 -10.27 19.10 6.95
CA SER A 118 -10.77 19.42 5.62
C SER A 118 -12.26 19.07 5.49
N PRO A 119 -13.19 19.99 5.83
CA PRO A 119 -14.63 19.71 5.93
C PRO A 119 -15.31 19.26 4.63
N ASN A 120 -14.70 19.59 3.49
CA ASN A 120 -15.23 19.25 2.16
C ASN A 120 -14.94 17.80 1.76
N VAL A 121 -13.99 17.14 2.42
CA VAL A 121 -13.63 15.76 2.12
C VAL A 121 -14.78 14.84 2.52
N ARG A 122 -15.11 13.88 1.67
CA ARG A 122 -16.07 12.82 1.95
C ARG A 122 -15.46 11.46 1.68
N ARG A 123 -15.98 10.45 2.36
CA ARG A 123 -15.67 9.07 2.03
C ARG A 123 -16.27 8.71 0.65
N CYS A 124 -15.48 8.12 -0.24
CA CYS A 124 -16.02 7.38 -1.39
C CYS A 124 -15.58 5.90 -1.37
N PRO A 125 -16.31 5.01 -2.08
CA PRO A 125 -15.91 3.61 -2.20
C PRO A 125 -14.63 3.45 -3.02
N CYS A 126 -13.72 2.57 -2.58
CA CYS A 126 -12.54 2.23 -3.38
C CYS A 126 -12.90 1.29 -4.55
N TYR A 127 -12.65 1.71 -5.79
CA TYR A 127 -12.89 0.88 -6.97
C TYR A 127 -12.06 -0.40 -7.00
N ASN A 128 -10.81 -0.36 -6.53
CA ASN A 128 -9.98 -1.57 -6.43
C ASN A 128 -10.59 -2.60 -5.46
N HIS A 129 -11.17 -2.13 -4.35
CA HIS A 129 -11.89 -3.00 -3.43
C HIS A 129 -13.16 -3.59 -4.06
N SER A 130 -13.96 -2.76 -4.74
CA SER A 130 -15.16 -3.19 -5.47
C SER A 130 -14.83 -4.21 -6.58
N LEU A 131 -13.74 -3.98 -7.32
CA LEU A 131 -13.25 -4.89 -8.35
C LEU A 131 -12.78 -6.20 -7.74
N ASN A 132 -11.99 -6.17 -6.67
CA ASN A 132 -11.52 -7.37 -6.00
C ASN A 132 -12.68 -8.20 -5.43
N ILE A 133 -13.71 -7.55 -4.87
CA ILE A 133 -14.95 -8.22 -4.47
C ILE A 133 -15.63 -8.87 -5.68
N SER A 134 -15.72 -8.18 -6.81
CA SER A 134 -16.35 -8.69 -8.02
C SER A 134 -15.61 -9.90 -8.59
N ILE A 135 -14.27 -9.86 -8.61
CA ILE A 135 -13.42 -10.99 -9.02
C ILE A 135 -13.57 -12.17 -8.05
N SER A 136 -13.56 -11.91 -6.73
CA SER A 136 -13.74 -12.93 -5.70
C SER A 136 -15.11 -13.62 -5.81
N LYS A 137 -16.17 -12.84 -6.01
CA LYS A 137 -17.53 -13.37 -6.26
C LYS A 137 -17.60 -14.17 -7.55
N SER A 138 -17.01 -13.68 -8.64
CA SER A 138 -17.00 -14.38 -9.94
C SER A 138 -16.22 -15.70 -9.84
N SER A 139 -15.15 -15.72 -9.05
CA SER A 139 -14.38 -16.92 -8.71
C SER A 139 -15.15 -17.90 -7.81
N LYS A 140 -16.42 -17.62 -7.45
CA LYS A 140 -17.30 -18.65 -6.87
C LYS A 140 -18.00 -19.50 -7.94
N VAL A 141 -17.94 -19.11 -9.21
CA VAL A 141 -18.41 -19.91 -10.33
C VAL A 141 -17.34 -20.94 -10.72
N GLN A 142 -17.72 -22.23 -10.83
CA GLN A 142 -16.77 -23.32 -11.05
C GLN A 142 -15.99 -23.18 -12.36
N SER A 143 -16.65 -22.82 -13.46
CA SER A 143 -16.00 -22.63 -14.76
C SER A 143 -14.93 -21.53 -14.71
N ILE A 144 -15.23 -20.40 -14.05
CA ILE A 144 -14.30 -19.29 -13.86
C ILE A 144 -13.12 -19.73 -12.97
N ARG A 145 -13.36 -20.46 -11.88
CA ARG A 145 -12.27 -21.02 -11.06
C ARG A 145 -11.35 -21.92 -11.85
N ASN A 146 -11.90 -22.83 -12.63
CA ASN A 146 -11.12 -23.79 -13.42
C ASN A 146 -10.25 -23.04 -14.43
N LEU A 147 -10.82 -22.06 -15.13
CA LEU A 147 -10.08 -21.20 -16.06
C LEU A 147 -8.93 -20.47 -15.35
N VAL A 148 -9.19 -19.82 -14.21
CA VAL A 148 -8.14 -19.14 -13.43
C VAL A 148 -7.09 -20.13 -12.94
N GLY A 149 -7.48 -21.36 -12.58
CA GLY A 149 -6.57 -22.44 -12.21
C GLY A 149 -5.61 -22.80 -13.35
N ILE A 150 -6.13 -22.99 -14.56
CA ILE A 150 -5.31 -23.27 -15.76
C ILE A 150 -4.35 -22.10 -16.05
N ILE A 151 -4.83 -20.85 -15.98
CA ILE A 151 -3.98 -19.68 -16.17
C ILE A 151 -2.82 -19.68 -15.15
N LYS A 152 -3.11 -19.95 -13.88
CA LYS A 152 -2.09 -20.04 -12.82
C LYS A 152 -1.10 -21.17 -13.06
N GLU A 153 -1.56 -22.32 -13.53
CA GLU A 153 -0.69 -23.44 -13.87
C GLU A 153 0.24 -23.07 -15.02
N VAL A 154 -0.28 -22.52 -16.13
CA VAL A 154 0.54 -22.11 -17.27
C VAL A 154 1.56 -21.03 -16.90
N VAL A 155 1.13 -20.00 -16.15
CA VAL A 155 2.02 -18.92 -15.70
C VAL A 155 3.06 -19.45 -14.71
N GLY A 156 2.64 -20.26 -13.74
CA GLY A 156 3.51 -20.88 -12.75
C GLY A 156 4.56 -21.76 -13.41
N SER A 157 4.14 -22.69 -14.26
CA SER A 157 5.02 -23.62 -14.99
C SER A 157 6.02 -22.86 -15.86
N LYS A 158 5.62 -21.82 -16.60
CA LYS A 158 6.57 -21.04 -17.42
C LYS A 158 7.57 -20.24 -16.59
N THR A 159 7.19 -19.80 -15.39
CA THR A 159 8.11 -19.13 -14.46
C THR A 159 9.20 -20.09 -13.97
N TYR A 160 8.86 -21.35 -13.71
CA TYR A 160 9.84 -22.39 -13.36
C TYR A 160 10.75 -22.76 -14.56
N SER A 161 10.20 -22.93 -15.76
CA SER A 161 10.98 -23.27 -16.96
C SER A 161 12.02 -22.21 -17.32
N TYR A 162 11.68 -20.92 -17.22
CA TYR A 162 12.62 -19.83 -17.47
C TYR A 162 13.76 -19.77 -16.43
N PHE A 163 13.46 -20.09 -15.16
CA PHE A 163 14.47 -20.11 -14.10
C PHE A 163 15.47 -21.27 -14.24
N GLU A 164 15.01 -22.46 -14.66
CA GLU A 164 15.91 -23.60 -14.94
C GLU A 164 16.80 -23.35 -16.17
N GLU A 165 16.26 -22.80 -17.26
CA GLU A 165 17.03 -22.59 -18.50
C GLU A 165 18.04 -21.44 -18.41
N VAL A 166 17.74 -20.36 -17.67
CA VAL A 166 18.57 -19.14 -17.69
C VAL A 166 19.42 -18.96 -16.43
N CYS A 167 18.94 -19.36 -15.24
CA CYS A 167 19.62 -19.09 -13.97
C CYS A 167 20.26 -20.32 -13.31
N TRP A 168 19.95 -21.55 -13.75
CA TRP A 168 20.53 -22.79 -13.21
C TRP A 168 21.44 -23.63 -14.15
N PRO A 169 22.22 -23.08 -15.11
CA PRO A 169 23.20 -23.91 -15.84
C PRO A 169 24.33 -24.46 -14.96
N SER A 170 24.67 -23.78 -13.85
CA SER A 170 25.91 -24.05 -13.10
C SER A 170 25.83 -25.20 -12.09
N ALA A 171 24.63 -25.61 -11.66
CA ALA A 171 24.50 -26.64 -10.62
C ALA A 171 24.35 -28.06 -11.17
N ASN A 172 24.04 -28.23 -12.46
CA ASN A 172 24.02 -29.55 -13.11
C ASN A 172 25.40 -30.03 -13.63
N ARG A 173 26.43 -29.16 -13.62
CA ARG A 173 27.80 -29.56 -13.98
C ARG A 173 28.56 -30.16 -12.80
N THR A 174 28.25 -29.76 -11.57
CA THR A 174 28.91 -30.30 -10.36
C THR A 174 28.44 -31.70 -10.02
N MET A 175 27.13 -32.00 -10.12
CA MET A 175 26.61 -33.33 -9.79
C MET A 175 26.96 -34.43 -10.82
N ARG A 176 27.42 -34.07 -12.02
CA ARG A 176 27.84 -35.05 -13.04
C ARG A 176 29.31 -35.44 -12.93
N ASN A 177 30.13 -34.68 -12.20
CA ASN A 177 31.56 -34.95 -11.99
C ASN A 177 31.86 -35.64 -10.65
N GLU A 178 30.87 -35.78 -9.75
CA GLU A 178 31.03 -36.48 -8.46
C GLU A 178 30.52 -37.94 -8.50
N MET A 179 30.05 -38.41 -9.65
CA MET A 179 29.68 -39.82 -9.90
C MET A 179 30.49 -40.45 -11.05
N GLY A 180 31.74 -40.01 -11.24
CA GLY A 180 32.71 -40.61 -12.17
C GLY A 180 33.96 -41.04 -11.45
#